data_AF-L2GJY9-F1
#
_entry.id   AF-L2GJY9-F1
#
_cell.length_a   1.000
_cell.length_b   1.000
_cell.length_c   1.000
_cell.angle_alpha   90.00
_cell.angle_beta   90.00
_cell.angle_gamma   90.00
#
_symmetry.space_group_name_H-M   'P 1'
#
loop_
_entity.id
_entity.type
_entity.pdbx_description
1 polymer ?
#
loop_
_entity_poly.entity_id
_entity_poly.type
_entity_poly.pdbx_seq_one_letter_code
_entity_poly.pdbx_strand_id
1 'polypeptide(L)'
;MQKSKFKYMIFKILALVSILRNIRRIHRSRNSVLENSMLLIAHPDDESMFFSPFLFYNTPNIILCLSNGDFNLQGGKREEEMQRLCKQRGWSLKILGYRDGNEWNVDRIIVDMLDTCIKYNIRNVITFDQNGVSGHKNHISCYKAAKKLNRLLRNQHLKFYCLKSVSAFEKYIYSFGKSTHEIPIYSWFGMQNMLFHNSQLAWFRYLYIFFSNYMYFNEIHEIPE
;
A
#
# COMPACT_ATOMS: atom_id res chain seq x y z
N MET A 1 -29.50 19.33 -31.24
CA MET A 1 -28.64 20.27 -30.47
C MET A 1 -28.46 19.92 -28.98
N GLN A 2 -29.53 19.60 -28.24
CA GLN A 2 -29.48 19.43 -26.77
C GLN A 2 -28.61 18.23 -26.29
N LYS A 3 -28.65 17.09 -27.01
CA LYS A 3 -27.79 15.92 -26.71
C LYS A 3 -26.29 16.20 -26.88
N SER A 4 -25.91 17.10 -27.80
CA SER A 4 -24.51 17.49 -28.03
C SER A 4 -23.98 18.37 -26.90
N LYS A 5 -24.78 19.35 -26.44
CA LYS A 5 -24.44 20.19 -25.27
C LYS A 5 -24.26 19.36 -24.00
N PHE A 6 -25.09 18.34 -23.79
CA PHE A 6 -24.97 17.44 -22.63
C PHE A 6 -23.68 16.60 -22.66
N LYS A 7 -23.35 15.99 -23.80
CA LYS A 7 -22.08 15.24 -23.97
C LYS A 7 -20.86 16.14 -23.73
N TYR A 8 -20.90 17.36 -24.25
CA TYR A 8 -19.83 18.33 -24.08
C TYR A 8 -19.65 18.78 -22.61
N MET A 9 -20.76 18.94 -21.89
CA MET A 9 -20.74 19.23 -20.46
C MET A 9 -20.11 18.09 -19.66
N ILE A 10 -20.48 16.83 -19.93
CA ILE A 10 -19.86 15.66 -19.30
C ILE A 10 -18.36 15.62 -19.58
N PHE A 11 -17.94 15.84 -20.83
CA PHE A 11 -16.53 15.85 -21.19
C PHE A 11 -15.75 16.91 -20.39
N LYS A 12 -16.28 18.13 -20.27
CA LYS A 12 -15.66 19.19 -19.45
C LYS A 12 -15.52 18.80 -17.99
N ILE A 13 -16.54 18.17 -17.40
CA ILE A 13 -16.50 17.70 -16.01
C ILE A 13 -15.41 16.64 -15.85
N LEU A 14 -15.35 15.64 -16.73
CA LEU A 14 -14.33 14.59 -16.69
C LEU A 14 -12.92 15.15 -16.88
N ALA A 15 -12.74 16.09 -17.80
CA ALA A 15 -11.46 16.77 -18.00
C ALA A 15 -11.03 17.56 -16.76
N LEU A 16 -11.96 18.31 -16.15
CA LEU A 16 -11.70 19.06 -14.92
C LEU A 16 -11.33 18.13 -13.76
N VAL A 17 -12.06 17.04 -13.54
CA VAL A 17 -11.75 16.04 -12.50
C VAL A 17 -10.36 15.43 -12.75
N SER A 18 -10.05 15.08 -14.00
CA SER A 18 -8.73 14.56 -14.37
C SER A 18 -7.60 15.55 -14.09
N ILE A 19 -7.79 16.83 -14.44
CA ILE A 19 -6.82 17.90 -14.14
C ILE A 19 -6.66 18.06 -12.63
N LEU A 20 -7.75 18.24 -11.89
CA LEU A 20 -7.72 18.44 -10.43
C LEU A 20 -7.04 17.28 -9.70
N ARG A 21 -7.27 16.04 -10.16
CA ARG A 21 -6.65 14.84 -9.59
C ARG A 21 -5.15 14.75 -9.84
N ASN A 22 -4.67 15.30 -10.95
CA ASN A 22 -3.28 15.18 -11.37
C ASN A 22 -2.43 16.45 -11.18
N ILE A 23 -3.04 17.63 -10.99
CA ILE A 23 -2.32 18.90 -10.86
C ILE A 23 -1.33 18.91 -9.70
N ARG A 24 -1.68 18.22 -8.60
CA ARG A 24 -0.81 18.03 -7.43
C ARG A 24 0.49 17.29 -7.78
N ARG A 25 0.40 16.31 -8.69
CA ARG A 25 1.53 15.47 -9.15
C ARG A 25 2.48 16.18 -10.11
N ILE A 26 2.18 17.42 -10.51
CA ILE A 26 3.05 18.26 -11.36
C ILE A 26 4.18 18.87 -10.52
N HIS A 27 3.93 19.15 -9.24
CA HIS A 27 4.91 19.74 -8.35
C HIS A 27 5.59 18.67 -7.48
N ARG A 28 6.88 18.84 -7.23
CA ARG A 28 7.69 17.91 -6.43
C ARG A 28 7.37 18.12 -4.94
N SER A 29 6.68 17.18 -4.29
CA SER A 29 6.48 17.23 -2.83
C SER A 29 7.77 16.83 -2.10
N ARG A 30 7.91 17.34 -0.87
CA ARG A 30 8.90 16.86 0.10
C ARG A 30 8.45 15.49 0.58
N ASN A 31 9.25 14.45 0.34
CA ASN A 31 8.94 13.08 0.74
C ASN A 31 9.88 12.66 1.87
N SER A 32 9.33 12.01 2.89
CA SER A 32 10.12 11.47 4.00
C SER A 32 10.76 10.15 3.56
N VAL A 33 12.09 10.08 3.56
CA VAL A 33 12.80 8.82 3.38
C VAL A 33 12.90 8.12 4.74
N LEU A 34 12.48 6.86 4.80
CA LEU A 34 12.54 5.98 5.96
C LEU A 34 13.56 4.87 5.72
N GLU A 35 14.78 5.09 6.21
CA GLU A 35 15.85 4.09 6.22
C GLU A 35 15.57 2.97 7.23
N ASN A 36 16.25 1.83 7.09
CA ASN A 36 16.11 0.69 8.02
C ASN A 36 14.64 0.28 8.20
N SER A 37 13.90 0.15 7.10
CA SER A 37 12.45 0.00 7.14
C SER A 37 11.96 -1.40 6.76
N MET A 38 10.90 -1.83 7.43
CA MET A 38 10.11 -3.01 7.09
C MET A 38 8.73 -2.56 6.62
N LEU A 39 8.30 -3.08 5.47
CA LEU A 39 6.91 -2.96 5.03
C LEU A 39 6.17 -4.25 5.39
N LEU A 40 5.24 -4.16 6.34
CA LEU A 40 4.38 -5.26 6.77
C LEU A 40 3.05 -5.21 6.03
N ILE A 41 2.77 -6.25 5.24
CA ILE A 41 1.56 -6.39 4.43
C ILE A 41 0.90 -7.75 4.62
N ALA A 42 -0.36 -7.86 4.21
CA ALA A 42 -1.14 -9.07 4.40
C ALA A 42 -0.99 -10.04 3.23
N HIS A 43 -1.04 -9.53 2.00
CA HIS A 43 -1.17 -10.30 0.77
C HIS A 43 -0.14 -9.89 -0.28
N PRO A 44 0.27 -10.80 -1.18
CA PRO A 44 0.93 -10.41 -2.41
C PRO A 44 0.03 -9.45 -3.20
N ASP A 45 0.58 -8.38 -3.76
CA ASP A 45 -0.08 -7.23 -4.42
C ASP A 45 -0.31 -6.01 -3.54
N ASP A 46 -0.37 -6.16 -2.21
CA ASP A 46 -0.60 -5.04 -1.30
C ASP A 46 0.46 -3.94 -1.46
N GLU A 47 1.72 -4.34 -1.66
CA GLU A 47 2.84 -3.42 -1.83
C GLU A 47 2.66 -2.57 -3.10
N SER A 48 2.12 -3.18 -4.16
CA SER A 48 1.86 -2.55 -5.44
C SER A 48 0.59 -1.72 -5.42
N MET A 49 -0.48 -2.25 -4.83
CA MET A 49 -1.80 -1.63 -4.79
C MET A 49 -1.85 -0.40 -3.88
N PHE A 50 -1.27 -0.51 -2.69
CA PHE A 50 -1.48 0.47 -1.63
C PHE A 50 -0.24 1.30 -1.31
N PHE A 51 0.95 0.73 -1.46
CA PHE A 51 2.21 1.34 -1.03
C PHE A 51 3.14 1.77 -2.18
N SER A 52 2.69 1.71 -3.44
CA SER A 52 3.53 2.14 -4.57
C SER A 52 4.10 3.56 -4.42
N PRO A 53 3.33 4.58 -3.98
CA PRO A 53 3.89 5.92 -3.74
C PRO A 53 4.98 5.96 -2.66
N PHE A 54 4.81 5.21 -1.57
CA PHE A 54 5.85 5.04 -0.57
C PHE A 54 7.11 4.38 -1.15
N LEU A 55 6.93 3.25 -1.85
CA LEU A 55 8.01 2.46 -2.45
C LEU A 55 8.73 3.13 -3.60
N PHE A 56 8.13 4.16 -4.21
CA PHE A 56 8.79 4.97 -5.23
C PHE A 56 9.96 5.79 -4.64
N TYR A 57 9.86 6.20 -3.37
CA TYR A 57 10.89 6.99 -2.69
C TYR A 57 11.66 6.23 -1.62
N ASN A 58 11.16 5.06 -1.22
CA ASN A 58 11.72 4.27 -0.13
C ASN A 58 12.01 2.86 -0.61
N THR A 59 13.21 2.37 -0.29
CA THR A 59 13.58 0.98 -0.51
C THR A 59 13.60 0.29 0.85
N PRO A 60 12.55 -0.49 1.21
CA PRO A 60 12.53 -1.18 2.48
C PRO A 60 13.64 -2.24 2.50
N ASN A 61 14.23 -2.45 3.68
CA ASN A 61 15.17 -3.53 3.91
C ASN A 61 14.49 -4.88 3.68
N ILE A 62 13.20 -4.97 4.03
CA ILE A 62 12.38 -6.15 3.82
C ILE A 62 10.90 -5.81 3.68
N ILE A 63 10.23 -6.52 2.78
CA ILE A 63 8.78 -6.67 2.77
C ILE A 63 8.43 -7.98 3.50
N LEU A 64 7.68 -7.86 4.59
CA LEU A 64 7.14 -8.99 5.35
C LEU A 64 5.68 -9.18 4.96
N CYS A 65 5.41 -10.22 4.18
CA CYS A 65 4.06 -10.58 3.74
C CYS A 65 3.54 -11.73 4.59
N LEU A 66 2.42 -11.54 5.28
CA LEU A 66 1.95 -12.51 6.27
C LEU A 66 1.28 -13.75 5.65
N SER A 67 0.70 -13.63 4.46
CA SER A 67 0.11 -14.76 3.74
C SER A 67 0.59 -14.79 2.30
N ASN A 68 0.30 -15.87 1.61
CA ASN A 68 0.52 -15.98 0.17
C ASN A 68 -0.72 -15.64 -0.67
N GLY A 69 -1.81 -15.18 -0.07
CA GLY A 69 -3.02 -14.85 -0.82
C GLY A 69 -3.72 -16.08 -1.42
N ASP A 70 -3.64 -17.24 -0.77
CA ASP A 70 -4.16 -18.52 -1.25
C ASP A 70 -5.68 -18.72 -1.08
N PHE A 71 -6.45 -17.67 -0.77
CA PHE A 71 -7.91 -17.78 -0.65
C PHE A 71 -8.59 -18.43 -1.88
N ASN A 72 -8.03 -18.24 -3.07
CA ASN A 72 -8.52 -18.82 -4.33
C ASN A 72 -7.66 -20.00 -4.85
N LEU A 73 -6.87 -20.67 -3.99
CA LEU A 73 -5.96 -21.77 -4.35
C LEU A 73 -4.90 -21.35 -5.40
N GLN A 74 -4.38 -20.13 -5.29
CA GLN A 74 -3.38 -19.55 -6.20
C GLN A 74 -2.13 -19.02 -5.48
N GLY A 75 -1.93 -19.40 -4.23
CA GLY A 75 -0.85 -18.90 -3.37
C GLY A 75 0.53 -19.06 -4.00
N GLY A 76 0.85 -20.26 -4.49
CA GLY A 76 2.16 -20.52 -5.13
C GLY A 76 2.44 -19.60 -6.33
N LYS A 77 1.44 -19.36 -7.18
CA LYS A 77 1.58 -18.43 -8.31
C LYS A 77 1.79 -16.97 -7.86
N ARG A 78 1.08 -16.55 -6.81
CA ARG A 78 1.20 -15.21 -6.24
C ARG A 78 2.54 -14.99 -5.55
N GLU A 79 3.07 -16.00 -4.89
CA GLU A 79 4.44 -16.00 -4.34
C GLU A 79 5.47 -15.79 -5.46
N GLU A 80 5.38 -16.54 -6.56
CA GLU A 80 6.28 -16.39 -7.71
C GLU A 80 6.19 -15.00 -8.37
N GLU A 81 4.97 -14.46 -8.51
CA GLU A 81 4.74 -13.10 -9.01
C GLU A 81 5.41 -12.04 -8.13
N MET A 82 5.20 -12.14 -6.81
CA MET A 82 5.78 -11.22 -5.83
C MET A 82 7.30 -11.35 -5.71
N GLN A 83 7.84 -12.57 -5.75
CA GLN A 83 9.28 -12.83 -5.75
C GLN A 83 9.95 -12.21 -6.97
N ARG A 84 9.36 -12.35 -8.17
CA ARG A 84 9.87 -11.71 -9.39
C ARG A 84 9.87 -10.19 -9.28
N LEU A 85 8.78 -9.60 -8.77
CA LEU A 85 8.71 -8.16 -8.53
C LEU A 85 9.81 -7.69 -7.56
N CYS A 86 9.91 -8.33 -6.39
CA CYS A 86 10.89 -7.94 -5.37
C CYS A 86 12.32 -8.11 -5.88
N LYS A 87 12.62 -9.19 -6.62
CA LYS A 87 13.92 -9.37 -7.29
C LYS A 87 14.22 -8.26 -8.30
N GLN A 88 13.25 -7.89 -9.14
CA GLN A 88 13.39 -6.81 -10.12
C GLN A 88 13.65 -5.45 -9.44
N ARG A 89 13.06 -5.23 -8.26
CA ARG A 89 13.16 -3.98 -7.51
C ARG A 89 14.31 -3.94 -6.50
N GLY A 90 14.99 -5.07 -6.27
CA GLY A 90 16.04 -5.19 -5.26
C GLY A 90 15.52 -5.19 -3.82
N TRP A 91 14.27 -5.61 -3.60
CA TRP A 91 13.66 -5.70 -2.27
C TRP A 91 13.83 -7.10 -1.69
N SER A 92 14.23 -7.20 -0.42
CA SER A 92 14.16 -8.48 0.29
C SER A 92 12.70 -8.81 0.60
N LEU A 93 12.36 -10.09 0.54
CA LEU A 93 11.00 -10.58 0.73
C LEU A 93 10.98 -11.77 1.67
N LYS A 94 10.07 -11.77 2.63
CA LYS A 94 9.69 -12.95 3.43
C LYS A 94 8.18 -13.10 3.37
N ILE A 95 7.70 -14.19 2.79
CA ILE A 95 6.29 -14.58 2.78
C ILE A 95 6.08 -15.63 3.86
N LEU A 96 5.06 -15.45 4.69
CA LEU A 96 4.65 -16.39 5.73
C LEU A 96 3.38 -17.15 5.30
N GLY A 97 3.02 -18.17 6.07
CA GLY A 97 1.89 -19.07 5.78
C GLY A 97 0.63 -18.78 6.60
N TYR A 98 0.27 -17.52 6.83
CA TYR A 98 -1.00 -17.22 7.51
C TYR A 98 -2.19 -17.52 6.59
N ARG A 99 -3.26 -18.09 7.14
CA ARG A 99 -4.46 -18.45 6.37
C ARG A 99 -5.36 -17.24 6.12
N ASP A 100 -5.73 -17.00 4.87
CA ASP A 100 -6.54 -15.85 4.48
C ASP A 100 -7.99 -15.83 5.00
N GLY A 101 -8.57 -14.62 5.00
CA GLY A 101 -10.00 -14.36 5.18
C GLY A 101 -10.45 -13.99 6.59
N ASN A 102 -9.78 -14.48 7.63
CA ASN A 102 -10.14 -14.22 9.03
C ASN A 102 -9.11 -13.35 9.76
N GLU A 103 -9.52 -12.76 10.89
CA GLU A 103 -8.55 -12.07 11.76
C GLU A 103 -7.47 -13.02 12.24
N TRP A 104 -6.22 -12.56 12.18
CA TRP A 104 -5.06 -13.31 12.63
C TRP A 104 -4.74 -13.07 14.10
N ASN A 105 -4.07 -14.04 14.72
CA ASN A 105 -3.55 -13.90 16.06
C ASN A 105 -2.45 -12.82 16.10
N VAL A 106 -2.74 -11.74 16.81
CA VAL A 106 -1.89 -10.55 16.93
C VAL A 106 -0.53 -10.88 17.56
N ASP A 107 -0.49 -11.73 18.58
CA ASP A 107 0.75 -12.08 19.29
C ASP A 107 1.71 -12.88 18.41
N ARG A 108 1.16 -13.76 17.56
CA ARG A 108 1.98 -14.47 16.56
C ARG A 108 2.64 -13.50 15.58
N ILE A 109 1.87 -12.53 15.07
CA ILE A 109 2.40 -11.50 14.15
C ILE A 109 3.51 -10.69 14.84
N ILE A 110 3.34 -10.35 16.12
CA ILE A 110 4.36 -9.62 16.89
C ILE A 110 5.67 -10.41 16.96
N VAL A 111 5.63 -11.72 17.20
CA VAL A 111 6.82 -12.57 17.22
C VAL A 111 7.54 -12.54 15.86
N ASP A 112 6.79 -12.72 14.76
CA ASP A 112 7.35 -12.68 13.40
C ASP A 112 7.92 -11.30 13.03
N MET A 113 7.28 -10.22 13.49
CA MET A 113 7.78 -8.85 13.35
C MET A 113 9.07 -8.64 14.12
N LEU A 114 9.15 -9.06 15.38
CA LEU A 114 10.34 -8.90 16.23
C LEU A 114 11.55 -9.68 15.68
N ASP A 115 11.34 -10.94 15.27
CA ASP A 115 12.37 -11.75 14.58
C ASP A 115 12.90 -11.01 13.35
N THR A 116 11.99 -10.48 12.54
CA THR A 116 12.35 -9.74 11.33
C THR A 116 13.06 -8.42 11.66
N CYS A 117 12.61 -7.69 12.69
CA CYS A 117 13.25 -6.45 13.12
C CYS A 117 14.71 -6.65 13.52
N ILE A 118 14.98 -7.68 14.32
CA ILE A 118 16.33 -8.02 14.77
C ILE A 118 17.20 -8.44 13.59
N LYS A 119 16.71 -9.36 12.77
CA LYS A 119 17.46 -9.94 11.64
C LYS A 119 17.86 -8.89 10.60
N TYR A 120 17.00 -7.92 10.33
CA TYR A 120 17.22 -6.91 9.28
C TYR A 120 17.58 -5.52 9.84
N ASN A 121 17.87 -5.40 11.15
CA ASN A 121 18.18 -4.14 11.84
C ASN A 121 17.17 -3.03 11.51
N ILE A 122 15.89 -3.35 11.68
CA ILE A 122 14.77 -2.45 11.38
C ILE A 122 14.65 -1.39 12.48
N ARG A 123 14.34 -0.16 12.06
CA ARG A 123 14.01 1.00 12.89
C ARG A 123 12.62 1.55 12.60
N ASN A 124 12.09 1.29 11.41
CA ASN A 124 10.80 1.83 10.98
C ASN A 124 9.92 0.70 10.45
N VAL A 125 8.73 0.52 11.03
CA VAL A 125 7.74 -0.45 10.55
C VAL A 125 6.58 0.30 9.92
N ILE A 126 6.26 -0.03 8.67
CA ILE A 126 5.17 0.59 7.91
C ILE A 126 4.11 -0.47 7.66
N THR A 127 2.84 -0.15 7.90
CA THR A 127 1.72 -1.07 7.60
C THR A 127 0.41 -0.31 7.33
N PHE A 128 -0.73 -1.01 7.32
CA PHE A 128 -2.07 -0.42 7.20
C PHE A 128 -2.51 0.29 8.47
N ASP A 129 -3.51 1.16 8.39
CA ASP A 129 -4.16 1.74 9.58
C ASP A 129 -5.27 0.84 10.15
N GLN A 130 -5.93 1.35 11.20
CA GLN A 130 -7.02 0.69 11.91
C GLN A 130 -8.24 0.32 11.05
N ASN A 131 -8.39 0.96 9.88
CA ASN A 131 -9.51 0.74 8.98
C ASN A 131 -9.16 -0.24 7.86
N GLY A 132 -7.89 -0.65 7.71
CA GLY A 132 -7.48 -1.68 6.75
C GLY A 132 -7.87 -1.39 5.31
N VAL A 133 -7.78 -0.12 4.88
CA VAL A 133 -8.15 0.44 3.56
C VAL A 133 -9.63 0.41 3.20
N SER A 134 -10.30 -0.70 3.47
CA SER A 134 -11.72 -0.93 3.19
C SER A 134 -12.35 -1.89 4.20
N GLY A 135 -11.82 -1.94 5.42
CA GLY A 135 -12.27 -2.85 6.48
C GLY A 135 -11.69 -4.27 6.37
N HIS A 136 -10.60 -4.47 5.63
CA HIS A 136 -10.07 -5.81 5.42
C HIS A 136 -9.45 -6.37 6.70
N LYS A 137 -9.98 -7.49 7.21
CA LYS A 137 -9.61 -8.08 8.50
C LYS A 137 -8.10 -8.34 8.64
N ASN A 138 -7.46 -8.92 7.61
CA ASN A 138 -6.03 -9.19 7.65
C ASN A 138 -5.17 -7.91 7.73
N HIS A 139 -5.58 -6.84 7.05
CA HIS A 139 -4.89 -5.54 7.11
C HIS A 139 -5.04 -4.94 8.50
N ILE A 140 -6.24 -5.04 9.08
CA ILE A 140 -6.52 -4.63 10.46
C ILE A 140 -5.68 -5.45 11.45
N SER A 141 -5.48 -6.76 11.24
CA SER A 141 -4.58 -7.57 12.06
C SER A 141 -3.13 -7.08 12.01
N CYS A 142 -2.63 -6.66 10.83
CA CYS A 142 -1.31 -6.04 10.71
C CYS A 142 -1.21 -4.76 11.56
N TYR A 143 -2.21 -3.87 11.47
CA TYR A 143 -2.28 -2.67 12.29
C TYR A 143 -2.33 -2.98 13.80
N LYS A 144 -3.19 -3.92 14.21
CA LYS A 144 -3.34 -4.32 15.62
C LYS A 144 -2.00 -4.82 16.18
N ALA A 145 -1.25 -5.61 15.41
CA ALA A 145 0.08 -6.10 15.79
C ALA A 145 1.10 -4.97 15.91
N ALA A 146 1.20 -4.10 14.91
CA ALA A 146 2.09 -2.94 14.94
C ALA A 146 1.79 -2.02 16.13
N LYS A 147 0.51 -1.70 16.37
CA LYS A 147 0.09 -0.87 17.52
C LYS A 147 0.38 -1.52 18.85
N LYS A 148 0.06 -2.81 19.01
CA LYS A 148 0.32 -3.53 20.27
C LYS A 148 1.83 -3.61 20.53
N LEU A 149 2.64 -3.87 19.51
CA LEU A 149 4.10 -3.87 19.65
C LEU A 149 4.65 -2.48 20.01
N ASN A 150 4.15 -1.41 19.37
CA ASN A 150 4.53 -0.03 19.70
C ASN A 150 4.31 0.26 21.21
N ARG A 151 3.14 -0.14 21.73
CA ARG A 151 2.78 0.02 23.15
C ARG A 151 3.64 -0.80 24.11
N LEU A 152 4.06 -1.99 23.68
CA LEU A 152 4.93 -2.85 24.50
C LEU A 152 6.36 -2.29 24.57
N LEU A 153 6.84 -1.68 23.50
CA LEU A 153 8.21 -1.17 23.41
C LEU A 153 8.39 0.26 23.94
N ARG A 154 7.31 1.06 24.04
CA ARG A 154 7.30 2.41 24.66
C ARG A 154 8.51 3.28 24.27
N ASN A 155 8.59 3.71 23.00
CA ASN A 155 9.64 4.59 22.47
C ASN A 155 11.07 4.04 22.47
N GLN A 156 11.25 2.73 22.38
CA GLN A 156 12.53 2.16 21.95
C GLN A 156 12.82 2.51 20.48
N HIS A 157 14.01 2.16 19.97
CA HIS A 157 14.54 2.48 18.63
C HIS A 157 13.66 2.11 17.42
N LEU A 158 12.47 1.55 17.62
CA LEU A 158 11.46 1.23 16.60
C LEU A 158 10.35 2.29 16.57
N LYS A 159 10.11 2.85 15.38
CA LYS A 159 8.95 3.68 15.07
C LYS A 159 7.97 2.92 14.19
N PHE A 160 6.69 3.18 14.38
CA PHE A 160 5.63 2.50 13.66
C PHE A 160 4.80 3.52 12.88
N TYR A 161 4.55 3.25 11.62
CA TYR A 161 3.82 4.11 10.71
C TYR A 161 2.68 3.34 10.05
N CYS A 162 1.59 4.03 9.72
CA CYS A 162 0.49 3.44 8.98
C CYS A 162 0.05 4.28 7.78
N LEU A 163 -0.41 3.58 6.74
CA LEU A 163 -1.10 4.14 5.59
C LEU A 163 -2.55 4.48 5.97
N LYS A 164 -2.91 5.75 5.82
CA LYS A 164 -4.27 6.22 6.07
C LYS A 164 -5.27 5.60 5.09
N SER A 165 -6.34 5.06 5.65
CA SER A 165 -7.54 4.68 4.91
C SER A 165 -8.34 5.92 4.49
N VAL A 166 -8.68 5.99 3.21
CA VAL A 166 -9.48 7.09 2.65
C VAL A 166 -10.89 6.60 2.29
N SER A 167 -11.86 7.52 2.28
CA SER A 167 -13.23 7.25 1.84
C SER A 167 -13.29 6.71 0.40
N ALA A 168 -14.36 6.03 0.00
CA ALA A 168 -14.51 5.57 -1.38
C ALA A 168 -14.48 6.73 -2.39
N PHE A 169 -15.05 7.89 -2.01
CA PHE A 169 -14.96 9.10 -2.82
C PHE A 169 -13.51 9.56 -2.97
N GLU A 170 -12.77 9.67 -1.87
CA GLU A 170 -11.36 10.05 -1.92
C GLU A 170 -10.49 9.03 -2.64
N LYS A 171 -10.88 7.75 -2.62
CA LYS A 171 -10.15 6.69 -3.29
C LYS A 171 -10.22 6.85 -4.80
N TYR A 172 -11.34 7.26 -5.37
CA TYR A 172 -11.56 7.20 -6.82
C TYR A 172 -11.79 8.54 -7.51
N ILE A 173 -12.15 9.59 -6.77
CA ILE A 173 -12.57 10.87 -7.37
C ILE A 173 -11.51 11.95 -7.11
N TYR A 174 -11.24 12.29 -5.85
CA TYR A 174 -10.36 13.40 -5.52
C TYR A 174 -9.70 13.24 -4.14
N SER A 175 -8.40 13.52 -4.04
CA SER A 175 -7.67 13.46 -2.76
C SER A 175 -7.69 14.83 -2.07
N PHE A 176 -8.48 14.96 -0.99
CA PHE A 176 -8.55 16.17 -0.17
C PHE A 176 -7.42 16.27 0.86
N GLY A 177 -6.78 15.15 1.21
CA GLY A 177 -5.79 15.06 2.29
C GLY A 177 -4.40 15.61 1.93
N LYS A 178 -3.59 15.83 2.96
CA LYS A 178 -2.14 16.05 2.79
C LYS A 178 -1.53 14.73 2.32
N SER A 179 -0.73 14.76 1.25
CA SER A 179 0.05 13.59 0.88
C SER A 179 1.43 13.69 1.50
N THR A 180 1.95 12.55 1.94
CA THR A 180 3.35 12.41 2.36
C THR A 180 4.25 11.91 1.24
N HIS A 181 3.66 11.18 0.28
CA HIS A 181 4.35 10.60 -0.86
C HIS A 181 3.49 10.75 -2.11
N GLU A 182 4.02 11.37 -3.15
CA GLU A 182 3.30 11.58 -4.43
C GLU A 182 4.12 11.06 -5.61
N ILE A 183 3.57 10.15 -6.41
CA ILE A 183 4.22 9.69 -7.65
C ILE A 183 4.05 10.77 -8.73
N PRO A 184 5.15 11.27 -9.33
CA PRO A 184 5.07 12.28 -10.39
C PRO A 184 4.20 11.83 -11.56
N ILE A 185 3.58 12.79 -12.27
CA ILE A 185 2.62 12.47 -13.33
C ILE A 185 3.20 11.60 -14.47
N TYR A 186 4.49 11.76 -14.75
CA TYR A 186 5.21 11.02 -15.80
C TYR A 186 5.66 9.61 -15.39
N SER A 187 5.54 9.25 -14.11
CA SER A 187 5.99 7.96 -13.60
C SER A 187 4.89 6.92 -13.67
N TRP A 188 5.25 5.75 -14.19
CA TRP A 188 4.38 4.57 -14.30
C TRP A 188 4.67 3.52 -13.22
N PHE A 189 5.42 3.88 -12.17
CA PHE A 189 5.98 2.94 -11.20
C PHE A 189 4.94 1.99 -10.59
N GLY A 190 3.82 2.51 -10.09
CA GLY A 190 2.79 1.66 -9.49
C GLY A 190 2.11 0.73 -10.49
N MET A 191 1.87 1.21 -11.72
CA MET A 191 1.34 0.36 -12.80
C MET A 191 2.32 -0.75 -13.15
N GLN A 192 3.61 -0.44 -13.30
CA GLN A 192 4.65 -1.45 -13.56
C GLN A 192 4.69 -2.53 -12.49
N ASN A 193 4.56 -2.15 -11.21
CA ASN A 193 4.54 -3.12 -10.11
C ASN A 193 3.28 -4.00 -10.17
N MET A 194 2.11 -3.41 -10.38
CA MET A 194 0.85 -4.15 -10.52
C MET A 194 0.86 -5.15 -11.67
N LEU A 195 1.57 -4.87 -12.76
CA LEU A 195 1.69 -5.78 -13.91
C LEU A 195 2.52 -7.05 -13.62
N PHE A 196 3.23 -7.14 -12.49
CA PHE A 196 3.82 -8.42 -12.06
C PHE A 196 2.76 -9.38 -11.50
N HIS A 197 1.65 -8.87 -10.97
CA HIS A 197 0.61 -9.64 -10.29
C HIS A 197 -0.48 -10.14 -11.25
N ASN A 198 -0.07 -10.79 -12.34
CA ASN A 198 -0.95 -11.21 -13.42
C ASN A 198 -2.13 -12.08 -12.93
N SER A 199 -1.90 -12.96 -11.95
CA SER A 199 -2.95 -13.80 -11.35
C SER A 199 -4.05 -12.99 -10.64
N GLN A 200 -3.78 -11.74 -10.29
CA GLN A 200 -4.67 -10.89 -9.51
C GLN A 200 -5.32 -9.78 -10.37
N LEU A 201 -4.90 -9.60 -11.63
CA LEU A 201 -5.41 -8.59 -12.58
C LEU A 201 -6.75 -8.94 -13.22
N ALA A 202 -7.79 -9.10 -12.40
CA ALA A 202 -9.17 -9.11 -12.89
C ALA A 202 -9.52 -7.76 -13.56
N TRP A 203 -10.55 -7.73 -14.42
CA TRP A 203 -10.91 -6.54 -15.22
C TRP A 203 -11.06 -5.25 -14.40
N PHE A 204 -11.61 -5.32 -13.18
CA PHE A 204 -11.79 -4.16 -12.30
C PHE A 204 -10.48 -3.68 -11.68
N ARG A 205 -9.42 -4.49 -11.66
CA ARG A 205 -8.09 -4.05 -11.21
C ARG A 205 -7.47 -3.04 -12.16
N TYR A 206 -7.75 -3.13 -13.46
CA TYR A 206 -7.31 -2.09 -14.39
C TYR A 206 -7.97 -0.74 -14.06
N LEU A 207 -9.25 -0.74 -13.69
CA LEU A 207 -9.91 0.47 -13.19
C LEU A 207 -9.24 0.98 -11.91
N TYR A 208 -8.89 0.09 -10.98
CA TYR A 208 -8.14 0.47 -9.78
C TYR A 208 -6.79 1.12 -10.13
N ILE A 209 -6.02 0.53 -11.05
CA ILE A 209 -4.70 1.05 -11.46
C ILE A 209 -4.80 2.49 -11.98
N PHE A 210 -5.84 2.82 -12.74
CA PHE A 210 -6.01 4.17 -13.29
C PHE A 210 -6.72 5.15 -12.34
N PHE A 211 -7.68 4.67 -11.55
CA PHE A 211 -8.60 5.53 -10.80
C PHE A 211 -8.35 5.58 -9.30
N SER A 212 -7.64 4.60 -8.72
CA SER A 212 -7.33 4.64 -7.29
C SER A 212 -6.27 5.71 -6.99
N ASN A 213 -6.52 6.54 -5.99
CA ASN A 213 -5.57 7.51 -5.49
C ASN A 213 -4.41 6.84 -4.74
N TYR A 214 -4.56 5.60 -4.25
CA TYR A 214 -3.43 4.85 -3.68
C TYR A 214 -2.32 4.54 -4.69
N MET A 215 -2.62 4.55 -5.99
CA MET A 215 -1.62 4.38 -7.04
C MET A 215 -0.72 5.61 -7.22
N TYR A 216 -1.09 6.74 -6.61
CA TYR A 216 -0.46 8.04 -6.87
C TYR A 216 -0.10 8.81 -5.60
N PHE A 217 -0.82 8.59 -4.50
CA PHE A 217 -0.70 9.33 -3.26
C PHE A 217 -0.72 8.38 -2.06
N ASN A 218 0.18 8.58 -1.10
CA ASN A 218 0.09 7.99 0.23
C ASN A 218 0.16 9.06 1.32
N GLU A 219 -0.71 8.96 2.31
CA GLU A 219 -0.62 9.69 3.58
C GLU A 219 -0.19 8.70 4.66
N ILE A 220 1.10 8.72 5.00
CA ILE A 220 1.72 7.86 6.00
C ILE A 220 1.95 8.69 7.26
N HIS A 221 1.49 8.20 8.40
CA HIS A 221 1.65 8.87 9.68
C HIS A 221 2.09 7.89 10.77
N GLU A 222 2.72 8.41 11.81
CA GLU A 222 3.17 7.62 12.94
C GLU A 222 1.96 7.09 13.73
N ILE A 223 2.01 5.82 14.13
CA ILE A 223 0.99 5.20 14.97
C ILE A 223 1.17 5.75 16.38
N PRO A 224 0.14 6.38 16.98
CA PRO A 224 0.24 6.90 18.33
C PRO A 224 0.43 5.76 19.35
N GLU A 225 1.13 6.08 20.44
CA GLU A 225 1.27 5.22 21.63
C GLU A 225 -0.08 4.88 22.29
#